data_AF-X0WVS2-F1
#
_entry.id   AF-X0WVS2-F1
#
_cell.length_a   1.000
_cell.length_b   1.000
_cell.length_c   1.000
_cell.angle_alpha   90.00
_cell.angle_beta   90.00
_cell.angle_gamma   90.00
#
_symmetry.space_group_name_H-M   'P 1'
#
loop_
_entity.id
_entity.type
_entity.pdbx_description
1 polymer ?
#
loop_
_entity_poly.entity_id
_entity_poly.type
_entity_poly.pdbx_seq_one_letter_code
_entity_poly.pdbx_strand_id
1 'polypeptide(L)'
;MLSRKDIHVVDIATTNDKHYDIALQSLKAGKNVIVEKPVAFTAVQIKKLVDIAKEQGNEICVCLQKRFNESMKILKNKIDAKEFGEFLYGFTKVIVPRPIEYYNERRSSIEKAGGGVLLYSAIHDVDLLCCLFGNV
;
A
#
# COMPACT_ATOMS: atom_id res chain seq x y z
N MET A 1 -6.80 6.87 23.02
CA MET A 1 -5.55 6.28 22.47
C MET A 1 -4.61 7.35 21.93
N LEU A 2 -4.99 8.14 20.92
CA LEU A 2 -4.09 9.08 20.24
C LEU A 2 -3.47 10.19 21.13
N SER A 3 -4.11 10.56 22.24
CA SER A 3 -3.57 11.54 23.21
C SER A 3 -2.42 11.01 24.06
N ARG A 4 -2.18 9.69 24.05
CA ARG A 4 -1.11 9.06 24.82
C ARG A 4 0.26 9.41 24.23
N LYS A 5 1.17 9.90 25.06
CA LYS A 5 2.54 10.29 24.65
C LYS A 5 3.48 9.11 24.48
N ASP A 6 3.19 7.97 25.10
CA ASP A 6 3.98 6.74 25.01
C ASP A 6 3.70 5.92 23.73
N ILE A 7 2.70 6.32 22.94
CA ILE A 7 2.41 5.72 21.63
C ILE A 7 3.01 6.59 20.54
N HIS A 8 3.94 6.04 19.77
CA HIS A 8 4.64 6.75 18.68
C HIS A 8 4.14 6.37 17.28
N VAL A 9 3.61 5.15 17.12
CA VAL A 9 3.18 4.58 15.84
C VAL A 9 1.76 4.03 15.99
N VAL A 10 0.94 4.20 14.96
CA VAL A 10 -0.37 3.55 14.81
C VAL A 10 -0.32 2.63 13.61
N ASP A 11 -0.60 1.34 13.82
CA ASP A 11 -0.75 0.34 12.77
C ASP A 11 -2.24 0.11 12.46
N ILE A 12 -2.63 0.36 11.21
CA ILE A 12 -4.02 0.38 10.75
C ILE A 12 -4.27 -0.84 9.88
N ALA A 13 -4.88 -1.87 10.47
CA ALA A 13 -5.31 -3.10 9.82
C ALA A 13 -6.85 -3.26 9.84
N THR A 14 -7.58 -2.17 9.59
CA THR A 14 -9.05 -2.16 9.60
C THR A 14 -9.63 -2.50 8.22
N THR A 15 -10.93 -2.28 8.02
CA THR A 15 -11.51 -2.30 6.67
C THR A 15 -10.99 -1.11 5.85
N ASN A 16 -10.78 -1.33 4.55
CA ASN A 16 -10.11 -0.37 3.66
C ASN A 16 -10.85 0.96 3.48
N ASP A 17 -12.17 0.98 3.65
CA ASP A 17 -12.98 2.20 3.69
C ASP A 17 -12.64 3.13 4.86
N LYS A 18 -12.04 2.59 5.94
CA LYS A 18 -11.67 3.36 7.14
C LYS A 18 -10.21 3.80 7.16
N HIS A 19 -9.36 3.27 6.27
CA HIS A 19 -7.92 3.52 6.29
C HIS A 19 -7.60 5.02 6.22
N TYR A 20 -8.20 5.73 5.28
CA TYR A 20 -7.94 7.16 5.08
C TYR A 20 -8.29 8.00 6.32
N ASP A 21 -9.49 7.83 6.88
CA ASP A 21 -9.94 8.65 8.01
C ASP A 21 -9.14 8.37 9.28
N ILE A 22 -8.79 7.11 9.53
CA ILE A 22 -7.98 6.72 10.70
C ILE A 22 -6.54 7.22 10.53
N ALA A 23 -5.96 7.09 9.32
CA ALA A 23 -4.61 7.58 9.03
C ALA A 23 -4.54 9.11 9.20
N LEU A 24 -5.53 9.84 8.66
CA LEU A 24 -5.59 11.29 8.78
C LEU A 24 -5.67 11.73 10.24
N GLN A 25 -6.52 11.10 11.05
CA GLN A 25 -6.64 11.40 12.48
C GLN A 25 -5.36 11.08 13.24
N SER A 26 -4.69 9.98 12.91
CA SER A 26 -3.45 9.56 13.56
C SER A 26 -2.29 10.52 13.24
N LEU A 27 -2.13 10.91 11.97
CA LEU A 27 -1.11 11.86 11.57
C LEU A 27 -1.34 13.24 12.20
N LYS A 28 -2.59 13.74 12.22
CA LYS A 28 -2.96 15.00 12.91
C LYS A 28 -2.70 14.97 14.40
N ALA A 29 -2.68 13.78 15.02
CA ALA A 29 -2.36 13.60 16.42
C ALA A 29 -0.85 13.45 16.68
N GLY A 30 0.00 13.71 15.69
CA GLY A 30 1.45 13.63 15.85
C GLY A 30 2.00 12.19 15.84
N LYS A 31 1.29 11.23 15.23
CA LYS A 31 1.69 9.81 15.21
C LYS A 31 2.22 9.41 13.84
N ASN A 32 3.27 8.59 13.83
CA ASN A 32 3.65 7.86 12.64
C ASN A 32 2.59 6.81 12.32
N VAL A 33 2.37 6.52 11.04
CA VAL A 33 1.32 5.60 10.59
C VAL A 33 1.89 4.48 9.74
N ILE A 34 1.53 3.25 10.08
CA ILE A 34 1.58 2.10 9.17
C ILE A 34 0.12 1.78 8.80
N VAL A 35 -0.17 1.57 7.53
CA VAL A 35 -1.53 1.34 7.06
C VAL A 35 -1.58 0.25 6.01
N GLU A 36 -2.52 -0.69 6.18
CA GLU A 36 -2.77 -1.73 5.20
C GLU A 36 -3.18 -1.15 3.85
N LYS A 37 -2.95 -1.93 2.80
CA LYS A 37 -3.36 -1.53 1.45
C LYS A 37 -4.86 -1.81 1.22
N PRO A 38 -5.49 -1.11 0.26
CA PRO A 38 -5.09 0.20 -0.24
C PRO A 38 -5.22 1.24 0.88
N VAL A 39 -4.33 2.23 0.91
CA VAL A 39 -4.35 3.31 1.93
C VAL A 39 -5.59 4.22 1.82
N ALA A 40 -6.06 4.45 0.60
CA ALA A 40 -7.26 5.22 0.29
C ALA A 40 -7.78 4.83 -1.10
N PHE A 41 -8.99 5.27 -1.46
CA PHE A 41 -9.60 4.95 -2.76
C PHE A 41 -9.24 5.97 -3.86
N THR A 42 -8.73 7.13 -3.51
CA THR A 42 -8.40 8.19 -4.48
C THR A 42 -6.99 8.74 -4.28
N ALA A 43 -6.33 9.11 -5.37
CA ALA A 43 -5.02 9.75 -5.33
C ALA A 43 -5.04 11.08 -4.56
N VAL A 44 -6.16 11.82 -4.61
CA VAL A 44 -6.35 13.07 -3.85
C VAL A 44 -6.28 12.83 -2.35
N GLN A 45 -6.94 11.78 -1.86
CA GLN A 45 -6.85 11.37 -0.44
C GLN A 45 -5.43 10.98 -0.06
N ILE A 46 -4.74 10.21 -0.91
CA ILE A 46 -3.35 9.81 -0.67
C ILE A 46 -2.45 11.04 -0.58
N LYS A 47 -2.57 11.97 -1.54
CA LYS A 47 -1.80 13.21 -1.52
C LYS A 47 -2.02 14.00 -0.23
N LYS A 48 -3.27 14.11 0.22
CA LYS A 48 -3.60 14.78 1.48
C LYS A 48 -2.95 14.12 2.70
N LEU A 49 -2.88 12.79 2.75
CA LEU A 49 -2.17 12.09 3.83
C LEU A 49 -0.67 12.39 3.80
N VAL A 50 -0.05 12.39 2.61
CA VAL A 50 1.36 12.74 2.44
C VAL A 50 1.63 14.19 2.87
N ASP A 51 0.77 15.12 2.47
CA ASP A 51 0.91 16.54 2.83
C ASP A 51 0.80 16.75 4.34
N ILE A 52 -0.17 16.12 5.01
CA ILE A 52 -0.34 16.20 6.47
C ILE A 52 0.82 15.52 7.20
N ALA A 53 1.31 14.38 6.73
CA ALA A 53 2.47 13.70 7.32
C ALA A 53 3.68 14.64 7.32
N LYS A 54 3.96 15.30 6.18
CA LYS A 54 5.02 16.30 6.06
C LYS A 54 4.82 17.50 6.97
N GLU A 55 3.62 18.07 7.01
CA GLU A 55 3.29 19.22 7.87
C GLU A 55 3.54 18.94 9.36
N GLN A 56 3.18 17.73 9.80
CA GLN A 56 3.31 17.31 11.19
C GLN A 56 4.70 16.75 11.54
N GLY A 57 5.60 16.61 10.55
CA GLY A 57 6.91 15.97 10.74
C GLY A 57 6.84 14.47 11.06
N ASN A 58 5.78 13.79 10.62
CA ASN A 58 5.56 12.35 10.83
C ASN A 58 5.73 11.58 9.52
N GLU A 59 5.87 10.26 9.63
CA GLU A 59 5.93 9.34 8.52
C GLU A 59 4.63 8.56 8.33
N ILE A 60 4.33 8.21 7.08
CA ILE A 60 3.28 7.26 6.71
C ILE A 60 3.88 6.18 5.81
N CYS A 61 3.64 4.92 6.16
CA CYS A 61 4.09 3.75 5.43
C CYS A 61 2.89 2.89 5.05
N VAL A 62 2.83 2.46 3.78
CA VAL A 62 1.81 1.51 3.31
C VAL A 62 2.37 0.09 3.41
N CYS A 63 1.59 -0.83 3.97
CA CYS A 63 1.96 -2.25 4.06
C CYS A 63 1.98 -2.88 2.67
N LEU A 64 3.17 -2.95 2.09
CA LEU A 64 3.47 -3.61 0.82
C LEU A 64 4.45 -4.75 1.09
N GLN A 65 3.96 -5.75 1.83
CA GLN A 65 4.78 -6.78 2.47
C GLN A 65 5.62 -7.61 1.50
N LYS A 66 5.20 -7.75 0.23
CA LYS A 66 5.97 -8.52 -0.77
C LYS A 66 7.38 -7.97 -0.99
N ARG A 67 7.62 -6.66 -0.78
CA ARG A 67 8.95 -6.05 -0.84
C ARG A 67 9.93 -6.63 0.18
N PHE A 68 9.42 -7.16 1.29
CA PHE A 68 10.23 -7.70 2.38
C PHE A 68 10.50 -9.21 2.26
N ASN A 69 9.94 -9.88 1.24
CA ASN A 69 10.28 -11.27 0.96
C ASN A 69 11.77 -11.39 0.61
N GLU A 70 12.46 -12.39 1.18
CA GLU A 70 13.90 -12.58 0.95
C GLU A 70 14.25 -12.74 -0.53
N SER A 71 13.42 -13.44 -1.30
CA SER A 71 13.60 -13.55 -2.76
C SER A 71 13.53 -12.21 -3.48
N MET A 72 12.66 -11.29 -3.03
CA MET A 72 12.53 -9.95 -3.61
C MET A 72 13.72 -9.06 -3.22
N LYS A 73 14.21 -9.16 -1.99
CA LYS A 73 15.44 -8.47 -1.56
C LYS A 73 16.66 -8.92 -2.37
N ILE A 74 16.83 -10.23 -2.53
CA ILE A 74 17.91 -10.80 -3.34
C ILE A 74 17.80 -10.31 -4.79
N LEU A 75 16.60 -10.36 -5.38
CA LEU A 75 16.37 -9.89 -6.74
C LEU A 75 16.70 -8.40 -6.89
N LYS A 76 16.20 -7.55 -5.98
CA LYS A 76 16.49 -6.12 -5.98
C LYS A 76 17.98 -5.83 -5.92
N ASN A 77 18.72 -6.51 -5.02
CA ASN A 77 20.16 -6.33 -4.90
C ASN A 77 20.90 -6.68 -6.20
N LYS A 78 20.51 -7.76 -6.87
CA LYS A 78 21.11 -8.16 -8.16
C LYS A 78 20.79 -7.18 -9.30
N ILE A 79 19.56 -6.66 -9.32
CA ILE A 79 19.15 -5.61 -10.27
C ILE A 79 19.96 -4.33 -10.03
N ASP A 80 20.09 -3.89 -8.77
CA ASP A 80 20.84 -2.69 -8.40
C ASP A 80 22.34 -2.83 -8.71
N ALA A 81 22.88 -4.03 -8.55
CA ALA A 81 24.25 -4.38 -8.94
C ALA A 81 24.45 -4.51 -10.47
N LYS A 82 23.40 -4.27 -11.27
CA LYS A 82 23.39 -4.38 -12.74
C LYS A 82 23.84 -5.75 -13.27
N GLU A 83 23.62 -6.82 -12.51
CA GLU A 83 24.04 -8.18 -12.88
C GLU A 83 23.29 -8.73 -14.12
N PHE A 84 22.14 -8.16 -14.45
CA PHE A 84 21.28 -8.61 -15.55
C PHE A 84 21.36 -7.72 -16.81
N GLY A 85 22.15 -6.64 -16.78
CA GLY A 85 22.22 -5.68 -17.88
C GLY A 85 20.97 -4.79 -17.98
N GLU A 86 20.57 -4.47 -19.21
CA GLU A 86 19.45 -3.58 -19.50
C GLU A 86 18.14 -4.35 -19.67
N PHE A 87 17.07 -3.88 -19.03
CA PHE A 87 15.74 -4.49 -19.14
C PHE A 87 14.95 -3.86 -20.26
N LEU A 88 14.49 -4.68 -21.21
CA LEU A 88 13.69 -4.21 -22.35
C LEU A 88 12.19 -4.30 -22.11
N TYR A 89 11.76 -5.21 -21.23
CA TYR A 89 10.35 -5.52 -21.02
C TYR A 89 10.13 -6.19 -19.66
N GLY A 90 9.01 -5.88 -19.02
CA GLY A 90 8.56 -6.50 -17.77
C GLY A 90 7.08 -6.84 -17.84
N PHE A 91 6.69 -7.98 -17.27
CA PHE A 91 5.31 -8.43 -17.19
C PHE A 91 5.03 -9.10 -15.86
N THR A 92 3.84 -8.87 -15.33
CA THR A 92 3.31 -9.60 -14.18
C THR A 92 1.89 -10.08 -14.46
N LYS A 93 1.53 -11.23 -13.86
CA LYS A 93 0.21 -11.83 -13.96
C LYS A 93 -0.28 -12.25 -12.59
N VAL A 94 -1.44 -11.74 -12.21
CA VAL A 94 -2.12 -12.10 -10.97
C VAL A 94 -3.36 -12.89 -11.30
N ILE A 95 -3.34 -14.19 -11.03
CA ILE A 95 -4.50 -15.08 -11.17
C ILE A 95 -4.88 -15.57 -9.78
N VAL A 96 -6.01 -15.11 -9.29
CA VAL A 96 -6.47 -15.41 -7.94
C VAL A 96 -7.94 -15.82 -8.03
N PRO A 97 -8.22 -17.12 -8.23
CA PRO A 97 -9.59 -17.62 -8.27
C PRO A 97 -10.30 -17.32 -6.95
N ARG A 98 -11.56 -16.91 -7.04
CA ARG A 98 -12.44 -16.65 -5.90
C ARG A 98 -13.80 -17.28 -6.18
N PRO A 99 -14.42 -17.92 -5.18
CA PRO A 99 -15.77 -18.44 -5.33
C PRO A 99 -16.75 -17.26 -5.44
N ILE A 100 -17.94 -17.47 -6.00
CA ILE A 100 -18.88 -16.38 -6.33
C ILE A 100 -19.30 -15.60 -5.07
N GLU A 101 -19.37 -16.30 -3.93
CA GLU A 101 -19.73 -15.76 -2.61
C GLU A 101 -18.79 -14.64 -2.17
N TYR A 102 -17.51 -14.70 -2.58
CA TYR A 102 -16.55 -13.63 -2.32
C TYR A 102 -16.99 -12.28 -2.87
N TYR A 103 -17.79 -12.27 -3.94
CA TYR A 103 -18.29 -11.07 -4.59
C TYR A 103 -19.72 -10.68 -4.16
N ASN A 104 -20.42 -11.54 -3.41
CA ASN A 104 -21.80 -11.25 -2.98
C ASN A 104 -21.88 -10.11 -1.94
N GLU A 105 -20.75 -9.71 -1.37
CA GLU A 105 -20.67 -8.66 -0.36
C GLU A 105 -20.00 -7.39 -0.88
N ARG A 106 -19.14 -6.75 -0.06
CA ARG A 106 -18.53 -5.44 -0.35
C ARG A 106 -17.66 -5.44 -1.61
N ARG A 107 -17.13 -6.58 -2.05
CA ARG A 107 -16.12 -6.70 -3.12
C ARG A 107 -16.68 -6.48 -4.53
N SER A 108 -17.99 -6.58 -4.73
CA SER A 108 -18.64 -6.24 -6.02
C SER A 108 -19.03 -4.76 -6.15
N SER A 109 -18.92 -3.98 -5.07
CA SER A 109 -19.34 -2.57 -5.05
C SER A 109 -18.12 -1.64 -5.11
N ILE A 110 -17.98 -0.87 -6.18
CA ILE A 110 -16.91 0.14 -6.30
C ILE A 110 -16.95 1.12 -5.13
N GLU A 111 -18.13 1.54 -4.69
CA GLU A 111 -18.29 2.46 -3.56
C GLU A 111 -17.74 1.86 -2.25
N LYS A 112 -18.04 0.59 -1.96
CA LYS A 112 -17.64 -0.06 -0.70
C LYS A 112 -16.23 -0.60 -0.71
N ALA A 113 -15.68 -0.90 -1.89
CA ALA A 113 -14.40 -1.58 -2.07
C ALA A 113 -13.31 -0.71 -2.71
N GLY A 114 -13.66 0.42 -3.30
CA GLY A 114 -12.75 1.34 -3.99
C GLY A 114 -12.24 0.86 -5.35
N GLY A 115 -12.39 -0.44 -5.67
CA GLY A 115 -11.90 -1.02 -6.92
C GLY A 115 -11.96 -2.53 -6.95
N GLY A 116 -11.47 -3.10 -8.06
CA GLY A 116 -11.47 -4.54 -8.31
C GLY A 116 -10.11 -5.20 -8.06
N VAL A 117 -9.77 -6.19 -8.90
CA VAL A 117 -8.53 -6.99 -8.80
C VAL A 117 -7.28 -6.13 -8.74
N LEU A 118 -7.26 -4.99 -9.45
CA LEU A 118 -6.13 -4.07 -9.46
C LEU A 118 -5.81 -3.54 -8.06
N LEU A 119 -6.82 -3.07 -7.32
CA LEU A 119 -6.63 -2.45 -6.01
C LEU A 119 -6.36 -3.47 -4.90
N TYR A 120 -6.82 -4.71 -5.07
CA TYR A 120 -6.73 -5.73 -4.02
C TYR A 120 -5.60 -6.72 -4.18
N SER A 121 -5.41 -7.24 -5.39
CA SER A 121 -4.48 -8.34 -5.64
C SER A 121 -3.27 -7.84 -6.41
N ALA A 122 -3.50 -7.14 -7.53
CA ALA A 122 -2.42 -6.71 -8.41
C ALA A 122 -1.66 -5.48 -7.90
N ILE A 123 -2.14 -4.79 -6.87
CA ILE A 123 -1.41 -3.68 -6.24
C ILE A 123 -0.01 -4.09 -5.80
N HIS A 124 0.16 -5.32 -5.29
CA HIS A 124 1.48 -5.82 -4.90
C HIS A 124 2.39 -6.04 -6.11
N ASP A 125 1.84 -6.36 -7.25
CA ASP A 125 2.59 -6.71 -8.45
C ASP A 125 2.99 -5.43 -9.19
N VAL A 126 2.09 -4.46 -9.28
CA VAL A 126 2.41 -3.09 -9.71
C VAL A 126 3.48 -2.50 -8.78
N ASP A 127 3.30 -2.66 -7.47
CA ASP A 127 4.28 -2.20 -6.49
C ASP A 127 5.66 -2.81 -6.68
N LEU A 128 5.75 -4.13 -6.87
CA LEU A 128 7.03 -4.80 -7.10
C LEU A 128 7.68 -4.38 -8.42
N LEU A 129 6.89 -4.18 -9.49
CA LEU A 129 7.43 -3.64 -10.74
C LEU A 129 8.06 -2.26 -10.50
N CYS A 130 7.35 -1.37 -9.80
CA CYS A 130 7.90 -0.06 -9.47
C CYS A 130 9.12 -0.14 -8.54
N CYS A 131 9.09 -1.05 -7.56
CA CYS A 131 10.16 -1.22 -6.58
C CYS A 131 11.44 -1.77 -7.21
N LEU A 132 11.32 -2.72 -8.15
CA LEU A 132 12.45 -3.38 -8.80
C LEU A 132 13.01 -2.56 -9.96
N PHE A 133 12.14 -1.92 -10.76
CA PHE A 133 12.53 -1.32 -12.05
C PHE A 133 12.40 0.21 -12.08
N GLY A 134 11.95 0.85 -11.01
CA GLY A 134 11.74 2.30 -10.95
C GLY A 134 10.38 2.71 -11.50
N ASN A 135 10.27 3.95 -12.02
CA ASN A 135 9.01 4.41 -12.61
C ASN A 135 8.74 3.65 -13.92
N VAL A 136 7.81 2.70 -13.87
CA VAL A 136 7.28 1.93 -15.02
C VAL A 136 6.03 2.57 -15.60
#